data_AF-A0A816UKV4-F1
#
_entry.id   AF-A0A816UKV4-F1
#
_cell.length_a   1.000
_cell.length_b   1.000
_cell.length_c   1.000
_cell.angle_alpha   90.00
_cell.angle_beta   90.00
_cell.angle_gamma   90.00
#
_symmetry.space_group_name_H-M   'P 1'
#
loop_
_entity.id
_entity.type
_entity.pdbx_description
1 polymer ?
#
loop_
_entity_poly.entity_id
_entity_poly.type
_entity_poly.pdbx_seq_one_letter_code
_entity_poly.pdbx_strand_id
1 'polypeptide(L)'
;METAESLLIKFGIFMTLQPPSIICYLASIHYILYNRSTRQALHNHGPLILLFIGLFTVIFDLSMILNFLRAGVVTPINDAYC
;
A
#
# COMPACT_ATOMS: atom_id res chain seq x y z
N MET A 1 13.44 -12.12 -17.83
CA MET A 1 12.05 -12.32 -18.32
C MET A 1 11.25 -12.89 -17.16
N GLU A 2 10.38 -12.10 -16.54
CA GLU A 2 9.39 -12.65 -15.60
C GLU A 2 8.38 -13.49 -16.41
N THR A 3 8.09 -14.71 -15.94
CA THR A 3 7.14 -15.61 -16.60
C THR A 3 5.71 -15.24 -16.20
N ALA A 4 4.74 -15.47 -17.09
CA ALA A 4 3.32 -15.15 -16.82
C ALA A 4 2.79 -15.81 -15.53
N GLU A 5 3.32 -16.98 -15.17
CA GLU A 5 2.97 -17.67 -13.92
C GLU A 5 3.44 -16.92 -12.66
N SER A 6 4.62 -16.30 -12.68
CA SER A 6 5.11 -15.56 -11.51
C SER A 6 4.29 -14.29 -11.26
N LEU A 7 3.78 -13.66 -12.32
CA LEU A 7 2.87 -12.51 -12.24
C LEU A 7 1.52 -12.91 -11.64
N LEU A 8 0.96 -14.05 -12.04
CA LEU A 8 -0.30 -14.57 -11.50
C LEU A 8 -0.19 -14.89 -10.00
N ILE A 9 0.91 -15.52 -9.58
CA ILE A 9 1.15 -15.84 -8.16
C ILE A 9 1.30 -14.54 -7.35
N LYS A 10 2.12 -13.59 -7.82
CA LYS A 10 2.28 -12.28 -7.17
C LYS A 10 0.95 -11.56 -7.08
N PHE A 11 0.14 -11.58 -8.13
CA PHE A 11 -1.20 -10.98 -8.14
C PHE A 11 -2.15 -11.61 -7.12
N GLY A 12 -2.19 -12.94 -7.06
CA GLY A 12 -3.03 -13.65 -6.09
C GLY A 12 -2.66 -13.31 -4.64
N ILE A 13 -1.36 -13.26 -4.35
CA ILE A 13 -0.84 -12.83 -3.04
C ILE A 13 -1.23 -11.37 -2.76
N PHE A 14 -1.01 -10.46 -3.71
CA PHE A 14 -1.39 -9.05 -3.56
C PHE A 14 -2.89 -8.90 -3.30
N MET A 15 -3.77 -9.49 -4.11
CA MET A 15 -5.22 -9.37 -3.95
C MET A 15 -5.75 -9.90 -2.62
N THR A 16 -5.08 -10.90 -2.02
CA THR A 16 -5.51 -11.48 -0.74
C THR A 16 -4.94 -10.75 0.47
N LEU A 17 -3.72 -10.21 0.38
CA LEU A 17 -3.04 -9.56 1.51
C LEU A 17 -3.20 -8.03 1.55
N GLN A 18 -3.37 -7.36 0.39
CA GLN A 18 -3.55 -5.90 0.37
C GLN A 18 -4.80 -5.44 1.13
N PRO A 19 -6.01 -5.95 0.82
CA PRO A 19 -7.23 -5.50 1.49
C PRO A 19 -7.20 -5.63 3.03
N PRO A 20 -6.79 -6.76 3.63
CA PRO A 20 -6.69 -6.85 5.09
C PRO A 20 -5.60 -5.95 5.65
N SER A 21 -4.48 -5.74 4.95
CA SER A 21 -3.44 -4.80 5.40
C SER A 21 -3.96 -3.36 5.51
N ILE A 22 -4.76 -2.89 4.55
CA ILE A 22 -5.38 -1.56 4.58
C ILE A 22 -6.29 -1.42 5.80
N ILE A 23 -7.10 -2.44 6.09
CA ILE A 23 -7.96 -2.46 7.28
C ILE A 23 -7.12 -2.37 8.56
N CYS A 24 -6.01 -3.10 8.65
CA CYS A 24 -5.10 -3.05 9.79
C CYS A 24 -4.48 -1.66 9.98
N TYR A 25 -4.04 -1.01 8.90
CA TYR A 25 -3.53 0.37 8.96
C TYR A 25 -4.59 1.35 9.46
N LEU A 26 -5.80 1.29 8.90
CA LEU A 26 -6.91 2.16 9.30
C LEU A 26 -7.32 1.94 10.76
N ALA A 27 -7.41 0.68 11.20
CA ALA A 27 -7.72 0.35 12.60
C ALA A 27 -6.66 0.88 13.56
N SER A 28 -5.38 0.74 13.21
CA SER A 28 -4.25 1.21 14.03
C SER A 28 -4.22 2.74 14.14
N ILE A 29 -4.42 3.44 13.02
CA ILE A 29 -4.52 4.91 12.99
C ILE A 29 -5.73 5.36 13.81
N HIS A 30 -6.89 4.73 13.62
CA HIS A 30 -8.10 5.05 14.37
C HIS A 30 -7.89 4.86 15.88
N TYR A 31 -7.26 3.76 16.30
CA TYR A 31 -6.95 3.51 17.71
C TYR A 31 -6.07 4.61 18.33
N ILE A 32 -4.98 5.00 17.64
CA ILE A 32 -4.08 6.04 18.13
C ILE A 32 -4.77 7.41 18.18
N LEU A 33 -5.62 7.73 17.19
CA LEU A 33 -6.34 9.00 17.15
C LEU A 33 -7.47 9.09 18.18
N TYR A 34 -8.19 7.99 18.43
CA TYR A 34 -9.30 7.94 19.37
C TYR A 34 -8.82 7.99 20.83
N ASN A 35 -7.71 7.32 21.15
CA ASN A 35 -7.17 7.32 22.51
C ASN A 35 -6.33 8.58 22.79
N ARG A 36 -6.90 9.50 23.59
CA ARG A 36 -6.26 10.77 23.97
C ARG A 36 -4.90 10.60 24.64
N SER A 37 -4.74 9.55 25.46
CA SER A 37 -3.46 9.27 26.15
C SER A 37 -2.37 8.86 25.14
N THR A 38 -2.74 8.01 24.18
CA THR A 38 -1.84 7.55 23.12
C THR A 38 -1.43 8.70 22.20
N ARG A 39 -2.37 9.60 21.86
CA ARG A 39 -2.11 10.78 21.01
C ARG A 39 -1.18 11.81 21.64
N GLN A 40 -1.21 11.98 22.96
CA GLN A 40 -0.36 12.97 23.65
C GLN A 40 1.05 12.45 23.93
N ALA A 41 1.26 11.13 23.86
CA ALA A 41 2.56 10.56 24.09
C ALA A 41 3.45 10.71 22.85
N LEU A 42 4.53 11.49 22.98
CA LEU A 42 5.44 11.84 21.88
C LEU A 42 6.00 10.61 21.15
N HIS A 43 6.20 9.49 21.87
CA HIS A 43 6.70 8.24 21.28
C HIS A 43 5.74 7.62 20.25
N ASN A 44 4.44 7.95 20.28
CA ASN A 44 3.46 7.43 19.33
C ASN A 44 3.35 8.25 18.04
N HIS A 45 3.94 9.45 17.97
CA HIS A 45 3.93 10.25 16.74
C HIS A 45 4.82 9.65 15.65
N GLY A 46 5.96 9.06 16.00
CA GLY A 46 6.82 8.34 15.04
C GLY A 46 6.09 7.18 14.36
N PRO A 47 5.55 6.21 15.12
CA PRO A 47 4.74 5.12 14.59
C PRO A 47 3.52 5.62 13.79
N LEU A 48 2.86 6.70 14.23
CA LEU A 48 1.72 7.27 13.52
C LEU A 48 2.12 7.77 12.12
N ILE A 49 3.23 8.51 11.99
CA ILE A 49 3.76 8.95 10.70
C ILE A 49 4.12 7.74 9.83
N LEU A 50 4.76 6.73 10.42
CA LEU A 50 5.13 5.50 9.71
C LEU A 50 3.89 4.76 9.18
N LEU A 51 2.82 4.70 9.97
CA LEU A 51 1.54 4.10 9.57
C LEU A 51 0.90 4.87 8.40
N PHE A 52 0.95 6.20 8.42
CA PHE A 52 0.47 7.00 7.29
C PHE A 52 1.28 6.76 6.02
N ILE A 53 2.61 6.79 6.12
CA ILE A 53 3.50 6.52 4.97
C ILE A 53 3.22 5.11 4.42
N GLY A 54 3.14 4.10 5.29
CA GLY A 54 2.82 2.73 4.89
C GLY A 54 1.46 2.61 4.20
N LEU A 55 0.42 3.27 4.74
CA LEU A 55 -0.90 3.29 4.13
C LEU A 55 -0.87 3.93 2.72
N PHE A 56 -0.19 5.06 2.55
CA PHE A 56 -0.05 5.69 1.23
C PHE A 56 0.69 4.78 0.26
N THR A 57 1.83 4.21 0.65
CA THR A 57 2.58 3.26 -0.18
C THR A 57 1.69 2.11 -0.65
N VAL A 58 0.93 1.49 0.26
CA VAL A 58 0.04 0.37 -0.08
C VAL A 58 -1.05 0.79 -1.06
N ILE A 59 -1.64 1.98 -0.91
CA ILE A 59 -2.67 2.50 -1.82
C ILE A 59 -2.08 2.80 -3.21
N PHE A 60 -0.90 3.41 -3.26
CA PHE A 60 -0.22 3.71 -4.52
C PHE A 60 0.22 2.44 -5.24
N ASP A 61 0.83 1.49 -4.54
CA ASP A 61 1.24 0.20 -5.10
C ASP A 61 0.04 -0.59 -5.64
N LEU A 62 -1.05 -0.63 -4.88
CA LEU A 62 -2.28 -1.29 -5.33
C LEU A 62 -2.83 -0.63 -6.60
N SER A 63 -2.84 0.70 -6.65
CA SER A 63 -3.32 1.46 -7.81
C SER A 63 -2.44 1.20 -9.04
N MET A 64 -1.10 1.19 -8.88
CA MET A 64 -0.18 0.89 -9.97
C MET A 64 -0.30 -0.54 -10.46
N ILE A 65 -0.42 -1.52 -9.56
CA ILE A 65 -0.55 -2.93 -9.92
C ILE A 65 -1.87 -3.19 -10.63
N LEU A 66 -2.98 -2.63 -10.15
CA LEU A 66 -4.28 -2.72 -10.83
C LEU A 66 -4.24 -2.05 -12.21
N ASN A 67 -3.56 -0.91 -12.33
CA ASN A 67 -3.39 -0.25 -13.61
C ASN A 67 -2.54 -1.09 -14.57
N PHE A 68 -1.44 -1.67 -14.09
CA PHE A 68 -0.60 -2.59 -14.86
C PHE A 68 -1.39 -3.82 -15.34
N LEU A 69 -2.24 -4.40 -14.49
CA LEU A 69 -3.08 -5.56 -14.86
C LEU A 69 -4.17 -5.20 -15.87
N ARG A 70 -4.73 -3.99 -15.80
CA ARG A 70 -5.78 -3.54 -16.72
C ARG A 70 -5.23 -3.12 -18.08
N ALA A 71 -4.12 -2.38 -18.09
CA ALA A 71 -3.57 -1.75 -19.29
C ALA A 71 -2.37 -2.51 -19.88
N GLY A 72 -1.73 -3.39 -19.11
CA GLY A 72 -0.47 -4.05 -19.48
C GLY A 72 0.76 -3.15 -19.37
N VAL A 73 0.63 -1.91 -18.87
CA VAL A 73 1.70 -0.91 -18.84
C VAL A 73 1.74 -0.15 -17.52
N VAL A 74 2.94 0.16 -17.03
CA VAL A 74 3.16 0.99 -15.83
C VAL A 74 3.34 2.44 -16.26
N THR A 75 2.47 3.35 -15.79
CA THR A 75 2.63 4.80 -15.99
C THR A 75 3.54 5.39 -14.89
N PRO A 76 4.37 6.42 -15.17
CA PRO A 76 4.45 7.19 -16.40
C PRO A 76 5.28 6.49 -17.48
N ILE A 77 4.66 6.30 -18.64
CA ILE A 77 5.37 5.88 -19.85
C ILE A 77 6.14 7.14 -20.31
N ASN A 78 7.44 7.18 -20.04
CA ASN A 78 8.31 8.13 -20.72
C ASN A 78 8.62 7.56 -22.10
N ASP A 79 7.94 8.04 -23.14
CA ASP A 79 8.21 7.73 -24.55
C ASP A 79 9.61 8.18 -25.05
N ALA A 80 10.49 8.64 -24.14
CA ALA A 80 11.82 9.14 -24.48
C ALA A 80 12.86 8.03 -24.73
N TYR A 81 12.60 6.80 -24.29
CA TYR A 81 13.52 5.67 -24.47
C TYR A 81 12.71 4.42 -24.80
N CYS A 82 12.51 4.19 -26.10
CA CYS A 82 12.18 2.86 -26.63
C CYS A 82 13.29 1.87 -26.27
#